data_AF-A0A7N8WN58-F1
#
_entry.id   AF-A0A7N8WN58-F1
#
_cell.length_a   1.000
_cell.length_b   1.000
_cell.length_c   1.000
_cell.angle_alpha   90.00
_cell.angle_beta   90.00
_cell.angle_gamma   90.00
#
_symmetry.space_group_name_H-M   'P 1'
#
loop_
_entity.id
_entity.type
_entity.pdbx_description
1 polymer ?
#
loop_
_entity_poly.entity_id
_entity_poly.type
_entity_poly.pdbx_seq_one_letter_code
_entity_poly.pdbx_strand_id
1 'polypeptide(L)'
;MLVWTDSRSQADTSLFRLGNCFPTRFTAREAVFSVYFKDCNFRRMVNWYPVIYEPVFNTYGQGDLVFHISLMNADFSGPAETTSFRLGSFIPIMASVDQRTHQPLLLLLEECLASTSPELHPESYLYPIITNQGCLVDSKVSRSKFEPRQKPSEIRLSLQAFKFALGQQVFIHCSLVAWDPVGLDKTKKACHYVKDHGWELLDNAALGNLCDCCDSSCKSRKIRSTLSAYWSFLFIF
;
A
#
# COMPACT_ATOMS: atom_id res chain seq x y z
N MET A 1 16.72 -18.78 -17.44
CA MET A 1 17.30 -19.73 -16.46
C MET A 1 18.06 -20.80 -17.22
N LEU A 2 19.30 -21.10 -16.82
CA LEU A 2 19.99 -22.38 -17.12
C LEU A 2 19.65 -23.39 -16.02
N VAL A 3 19.53 -24.66 -16.41
CA VAL A 3 18.88 -25.76 -15.71
C VAL A 3 19.89 -26.86 -15.40
N TRP A 4 19.69 -27.58 -14.29
CA TRP A 4 20.19 -28.96 -14.11
C TRP A 4 19.08 -29.89 -13.65
N THR A 5 19.15 -31.12 -14.15
CA THR A 5 18.13 -32.18 -14.08
C THR A 5 18.53 -33.25 -13.07
N ASP A 6 17.55 -33.86 -12.41
CA ASP A 6 17.66 -35.28 -12.03
C ASP A 6 16.32 -36.01 -12.20
N SER A 7 16.50 -37.31 -12.32
CA SER A 7 15.79 -38.39 -12.95
C SER A 7 14.37 -38.68 -12.47
N ARG A 8 13.51 -38.89 -13.47
CA ARG A 8 12.23 -39.62 -13.48
C ARG A 8 11.57 -39.86 -12.11
N SER A 9 10.63 -38.98 -11.77
CA SER A 9 9.37 -39.41 -11.16
C SER A 9 8.27 -39.28 -12.22
N GLN A 10 7.73 -40.41 -12.69
CA GLN A 10 6.49 -40.40 -13.45
C GLN A 10 5.37 -39.99 -12.48
N ALA A 11 4.96 -38.72 -12.52
CA ALA A 11 3.77 -38.27 -11.83
C ALA A 11 2.54 -38.81 -12.57
N ASP A 12 1.64 -39.47 -11.84
CA ASP A 12 0.35 -39.92 -12.37
C ASP A 12 -0.50 -38.70 -12.77
N THR A 13 -0.71 -38.52 -14.07
CA THR A 13 -1.37 -37.35 -14.65
C THR A 13 -2.89 -37.38 -14.53
N SER A 14 -3.48 -38.48 -14.04
CA SER A 14 -4.93 -38.67 -13.99
C SER A 14 -5.65 -37.74 -12.98
N LEU A 15 -4.91 -37.21 -11.99
CA LEU A 15 -5.42 -36.36 -10.92
C LEU A 15 -5.34 -34.85 -11.20
N PHE A 16 -4.52 -34.42 -12.17
CA PHE A 16 -4.39 -33.00 -12.52
C PHE A 16 -5.46 -32.62 -13.53
N ARG A 17 -6.58 -32.08 -13.05
CA ARG A 17 -7.66 -31.58 -13.90
C ARG A 17 -8.09 -30.18 -13.50
N LEU A 18 -8.34 -29.34 -14.49
CA LEU A 18 -8.99 -28.05 -14.33
C LEU A 18 -10.34 -28.12 -15.05
N GLY A 19 -11.42 -28.35 -14.29
CA GLY A 19 -12.69 -28.81 -14.87
C GLY A 19 -12.52 -30.19 -15.52
N ASN A 20 -12.88 -30.32 -16.80
CA ASN A 20 -12.64 -31.53 -17.59
C ASN A 20 -11.33 -31.51 -18.38
N CYS A 21 -10.55 -30.42 -18.33
CA CYS A 21 -9.31 -30.31 -19.09
C CYS A 21 -8.12 -30.93 -18.37
N PHE A 22 -7.25 -31.53 -19.17
CA PHE A 22 -5.91 -31.93 -18.79
C PHE A 22 -4.92 -30.76 -18.93
N PRO A 23 -3.80 -30.78 -18.20
CA PRO A 23 -2.80 -29.73 -18.31
C PRO A 23 -2.18 -29.71 -19.70
N THR A 24 -1.96 -28.50 -20.21
CA THR A 24 -1.33 -28.26 -21.51
C THR A 24 0.17 -28.55 -21.46
N ARG A 25 0.79 -28.35 -20.29
CA ARG A 25 2.16 -28.77 -19.98
C ARG A 25 2.21 -29.28 -18.55
N PHE A 26 2.98 -30.31 -18.28
CA PHE A 26 3.21 -30.76 -16.91
C PHE A 26 4.66 -31.19 -16.72
N THR A 27 5.11 -31.07 -15.47
CA THR A 27 6.40 -31.53 -14.97
C THR A 27 6.17 -32.26 -13.65
N ALA A 28 7.23 -32.82 -13.04
CA ALA A 28 7.13 -33.45 -11.73
C ALA A 28 6.70 -32.48 -10.60
N ARG A 29 6.73 -31.15 -10.82
CA ARG A 29 6.41 -30.14 -9.79
C ARG A 29 5.28 -29.19 -10.15
N GLU A 30 4.93 -29.08 -11.44
CA GLU A 30 3.94 -28.11 -11.91
C GLU A 30 3.09 -28.68 -13.05
N ALA A 31 1.80 -28.35 -13.03
CA ALA A 31 0.87 -28.59 -14.12
C ALA A 31 0.32 -27.23 -14.59
N VAL A 32 0.58 -26.89 -15.85
CA VAL A 32 0.20 -25.62 -16.49
C VAL A 32 -0.98 -25.86 -17.42
N PHE A 33 -2.03 -25.06 -17.26
CA PHE A 33 -3.25 -25.10 -18.07
C PHE A 33 -3.38 -23.79 -18.86
N SER A 34 -3.25 -23.88 -20.19
CA SER A 34 -3.46 -22.77 -21.12
C SER A 34 -4.70 -23.07 -21.96
N VAL A 35 -5.87 -22.84 -21.35
CA VAL A 35 -7.19 -23.21 -21.88
C VAL A 35 -8.12 -22.02 -21.83
N TYR A 36 -9.03 -21.87 -22.80
CA TYR A 36 -10.02 -20.79 -22.73
C TYR A 36 -11.18 -21.19 -21.81
N PHE A 37 -11.84 -20.20 -21.22
CA PHE A 37 -12.95 -20.40 -20.27
C PHE A 37 -14.16 -21.15 -20.87
N LYS A 38 -14.21 -21.32 -22.19
CA LYS A 38 -15.26 -22.08 -22.88
C LYS A 38 -14.91 -23.57 -23.08
N ASP A 39 -13.65 -23.96 -22.88
CA ASP A 39 -13.16 -25.26 -23.35
C ASP A 39 -13.28 -26.38 -22.29
N CYS A 40 -13.17 -26.06 -20.99
CA CYS A 40 -13.06 -27.08 -19.93
C CYS A 40 -14.35 -27.35 -19.16
N ASN A 41 -15.49 -26.98 -19.75
CA ASN A 41 -16.82 -27.14 -19.17
C ASN A 41 -16.91 -26.52 -17.76
N PHE A 42 -16.30 -25.35 -17.58
CA PHE A 42 -16.37 -24.60 -16.34
C PHE A 42 -17.83 -24.22 -16.07
N ARG A 43 -18.33 -24.53 -14.87
CA ARG A 43 -19.66 -24.05 -14.46
C ARG A 43 -19.59 -22.54 -14.28
N ARG A 44 -20.22 -21.80 -15.19
CA ARG A 44 -20.37 -20.35 -15.06
C ARG A 44 -21.39 -20.09 -13.95
N MET A 45 -20.95 -19.57 -12.80
CA MET A 45 -21.89 -19.13 -11.77
C MET A 45 -22.71 -17.97 -12.35
N VAL A 46 -24.03 -18.14 -12.41
CA VAL A 46 -24.96 -17.18 -13.05
C VAL A 46 -25.07 -15.88 -12.24
N ASN A 47 -24.68 -15.92 -10.95
CA ASN A 47 -24.59 -14.75 -10.07
C ASN A 47 -23.16 -14.19 -9.97
N TRP A 48 -22.25 -14.57 -10.86
CA TRP A 48 -20.91 -14.00 -10.88
C TRP A 48 -20.91 -12.70 -11.69
N TYR A 49 -21.18 -11.62 -10.98
CA TYR A 49 -20.67 -10.31 -11.35
C TYR A 49 -19.14 -10.44 -11.43
N PRO A 50 -18.44 -9.93 -12.46
CA PRO A 50 -17.02 -9.71 -12.32
C PRO A 50 -16.86 -8.90 -11.03
N VAL A 51 -16.04 -9.38 -10.09
CA VAL A 51 -15.54 -8.50 -9.03
C VAL A 51 -14.67 -7.50 -9.78
N ILE A 52 -15.32 -6.46 -10.29
CA ILE A 52 -14.67 -5.18 -10.50
C ILE A 52 -14.14 -4.88 -9.11
N TYR A 53 -12.82 -4.99 -8.94
CA TYR A 53 -12.18 -4.38 -7.80
C TYR A 53 -12.44 -2.89 -7.96
N GLU A 54 -13.59 -2.42 -7.49
CA GLU A 54 -13.73 -1.05 -7.08
C GLU A 54 -12.74 -0.90 -5.94
N PRO A 55 -11.67 -0.10 -6.07
CA PRO A 55 -10.90 0.26 -4.89
C PRO A 55 -11.91 0.84 -3.90
N VAL A 56 -12.01 0.24 -2.73
CA VAL A 56 -13.06 0.57 -1.76
C VAL A 56 -12.91 2.04 -1.36
N PHE A 57 -13.74 2.91 -1.92
CA PHE A 57 -13.84 4.34 -1.60
C PHE A 57 -14.86 4.52 -0.48
N ASN A 58 -14.58 4.06 0.73
CA ASN A 58 -15.47 4.37 1.84
C ASN A 58 -15.20 5.80 2.32
N THR A 59 -16.24 6.62 2.42
CA THR A 59 -16.17 8.05 2.78
C THR A 59 -16.81 8.25 4.15
N TYR A 60 -16.03 8.62 5.18
CA TYR A 60 -16.59 9.01 6.47
C TYR A 60 -15.86 10.25 7.00
N GLY A 61 -16.60 11.35 7.09
CA GLY A 61 -16.14 12.61 7.66
C GLY A 61 -16.86 12.88 8.97
N GLN A 62 -16.10 13.25 10.00
CA GLN A 62 -16.66 13.86 11.20
C GLN A 62 -16.32 15.35 11.15
N GLY A 63 -17.31 16.15 10.76
CA GLY A 63 -17.15 17.53 10.32
C GLY A 63 -16.63 17.60 8.88
N ASP A 64 -17.52 17.45 7.89
CA ASP A 64 -17.41 17.66 6.43
C ASP A 64 -16.14 17.27 5.63
N LEU A 65 -15.06 16.79 6.26
CA LEU A 65 -13.82 16.38 5.61
C LEU A 65 -13.95 14.95 5.10
N VAL A 66 -13.79 14.77 3.79
CA VAL A 66 -13.82 13.44 3.18
C VAL A 66 -12.40 13.04 2.78
N PHE A 67 -11.85 12.04 3.44
CA PHE A 67 -10.54 11.49 3.12
C PHE A 67 -10.67 10.43 2.03
N HIS A 68 -9.75 10.47 1.08
CA HIS A 68 -9.60 9.50 0.01
C HIS A 68 -8.16 9.03 -0.02
N ILE A 69 -7.97 7.76 -0.35
CA ILE A 69 -6.65 7.18 -0.54
C ILE A 69 -6.77 6.03 -1.52
N SER A 70 -5.87 5.99 -2.48
CA SER A 70 -5.96 5.12 -3.65
C SER A 70 -4.57 4.71 -4.13
N LEU A 71 -4.52 3.57 -4.80
CA LEU A 71 -3.40 3.23 -5.66
C LEU A 71 -3.50 4.03 -6.94
N MET A 72 -2.36 4.53 -7.38
CA MET A 72 -2.24 5.31 -8.59
C MET A 72 -1.40 4.59 -9.62
N ASN A 73 -1.54 5.01 -10.86
CA ASN A 73 -0.55 4.72 -11.89
C ASN A 73 0.80 5.42 -11.58
N ALA A 74 1.85 5.02 -12.29
CA ALA A 74 3.22 5.43 -11.99
C ALA A 74 3.47 6.95 -12.07
N ASP A 75 2.66 7.66 -12.85
CA ASP A 75 2.71 9.11 -13.05
C ASP A 75 1.68 9.88 -12.19
N PHE A 76 0.91 9.19 -11.34
CA PHE A 76 -0.14 9.78 -10.50
C PHE A 76 -1.23 10.55 -11.28
N SER A 77 -1.43 10.24 -12.57
CA SER A 77 -2.47 10.86 -13.39
C SER A 77 -3.86 10.25 -13.16
N GLY A 78 -3.93 9.06 -12.57
CA GLY A 78 -5.19 8.40 -12.24
C GLY A 78 -5.01 7.14 -11.39
N PRO A 79 -6.11 6.44 -11.08
CA PRO A 79 -6.08 5.19 -10.33
C PRO A 79 -5.25 4.12 -11.04
N ALA A 80 -4.62 3.23 -10.26
CA ALA A 80 -3.96 2.07 -10.82
C ALA A 80 -4.98 1.13 -11.50
N GLU A 81 -4.64 0.60 -12.67
CA GLU A 81 -5.47 -0.40 -13.37
C GLU A 81 -5.47 -1.76 -12.67
N THR A 82 -4.43 -2.04 -11.88
CA THR A 82 -4.22 -3.32 -11.19
C THR A 82 -3.76 -3.08 -9.76
N THR A 83 -4.08 -4.02 -8.88
CA THR A 83 -3.63 -4.03 -7.48
C THR A 83 -2.42 -4.94 -7.25
N SER A 84 -1.91 -5.59 -8.31
CA SER A 84 -0.74 -6.46 -8.27
C SER A 84 0.52 -5.73 -8.69
N PHE A 85 1.56 -5.80 -7.86
CA PHE A 85 2.84 -5.15 -8.10
C PHE A 85 3.98 -6.17 -8.00
N ARG A 86 4.95 -6.06 -8.91
CA ARG A 86 6.12 -6.95 -8.90
C ARG A 86 7.03 -6.56 -7.74
N LEU A 87 7.61 -7.55 -7.06
CA LEU A 87 8.60 -7.29 -6.02
C LEU A 87 9.69 -6.34 -6.53
N GLY A 88 9.98 -5.30 -5.76
CA GLY A 88 10.95 -4.27 -6.09
C GLY A 88 10.45 -3.14 -6.99
N SER A 89 9.25 -3.23 -7.59
CA SER A 89 8.61 -2.10 -8.29
C SER A 89 8.04 -1.10 -7.28
N PHE A 90 7.61 0.08 -7.74
CA PHE A 90 6.90 1.03 -6.90
C PHE A 90 5.39 0.76 -6.91
N ILE A 91 4.78 0.98 -5.76
CA ILE A 91 3.35 1.00 -5.48
C ILE A 91 3.02 2.49 -5.23
N PRO A 92 2.48 3.20 -6.24
CA PRO A 92 2.11 4.60 -6.09
C PRO A 92 0.84 4.69 -5.24
N ILE A 93 0.93 5.38 -4.10
CA ILE A 93 -0.20 5.60 -3.19
C ILE A 93 -0.43 7.10 -3.12
N MET A 94 -1.65 7.54 -3.34
CA MET A 94 -2.05 8.94 -3.16
C MET A 94 -3.16 9.01 -2.14
N ALA A 95 -3.09 10.00 -1.26
CA ALA A 95 -4.20 10.37 -0.41
C ALA A 95 -4.57 11.83 -0.63
N SER A 96 -5.85 12.14 -0.49
CA SER A 96 -6.40 13.49 -0.59
C SER A 96 -7.53 13.70 0.42
N VAL A 97 -7.78 14.95 0.79
CA VAL A 97 -8.94 15.33 1.59
C VAL A 97 -9.77 16.37 0.85
N ASP A 98 -11.07 16.13 0.71
CA ASP A 98 -12.03 17.15 0.27
C ASP A 98 -12.28 18.12 1.43
N GLN A 99 -11.85 19.37 1.24
CA GLN A 99 -11.87 20.40 2.27
C GLN A 99 -13.14 21.26 2.18
N ARG A 100 -13.95 21.17 1.11
CA ARG A 100 -15.14 21.99 0.85
C ARG A 100 -15.00 23.45 1.30
N THR A 101 -15.62 23.83 2.43
CA THR A 101 -15.64 25.19 3.00
C THR A 101 -14.63 25.41 4.13
N HIS A 102 -13.80 24.41 4.45
CA HIS A 102 -12.73 24.54 5.44
C HIS A 102 -11.56 25.37 4.91
N GLN A 103 -10.84 26.01 5.83
CA GLN A 103 -9.52 26.61 5.59
C GLN A 103 -8.54 25.59 4.99
N PRO A 104 -7.50 26.02 4.25
CA PRO A 104 -6.52 25.11 3.66
C PRO A 104 -5.90 24.18 4.71
N LEU A 105 -6.05 22.87 4.53
CA LEU A 105 -5.45 21.85 5.42
C LEU A 105 -4.28 21.16 4.73
N LEU A 106 -3.25 20.85 5.51
CA LEU A 106 -2.14 19.98 5.15
C LEU A 106 -2.51 18.53 5.47
N LEU A 107 -2.53 17.68 4.45
CA LEU A 107 -2.77 16.24 4.61
C LEU A 107 -1.46 15.50 4.88
N LEU A 108 -1.49 14.65 5.91
CA LEU A 108 -0.36 13.86 6.38
C LEU A 108 -0.76 12.39 6.54
N LEU A 109 0.16 11.49 6.21
CA LEU A 109 0.11 10.08 6.58
C LEU A 109 0.81 9.93 7.93
N GLU A 110 0.05 9.71 8.99
CA GLU A 110 0.57 9.67 10.36
C GLU A 110 1.24 8.32 10.66
N GLU A 111 0.56 7.24 10.32
CA GLU A 111 1.02 5.86 10.48
C GLU A 111 0.53 5.02 9.30
N CYS A 112 1.37 4.10 8.82
CA CYS A 112 1.01 3.09 7.83
C CYS A 112 1.68 1.76 8.17
N LEU A 113 0.91 0.70 8.24
CA LEU A 113 1.36 -0.66 8.55
C LEU A 113 0.89 -1.62 7.48
N ALA A 114 1.72 -2.57 7.08
CA ALA A 114 1.30 -3.68 6.23
C ALA A 114 0.99 -4.93 7.07
N SER A 115 -0.04 -5.68 6.71
CA SER A 115 -0.42 -6.94 7.36
C SER A 115 -0.93 -7.94 6.32
N THR A 116 -1.16 -9.21 6.70
CA THR A 116 -1.83 -10.19 5.83
C THR A 116 -3.33 -10.30 6.11
N SER A 117 -3.90 -9.36 6.87
CA SER A 117 -5.28 -9.37 7.33
C SER A 117 -6.00 -8.07 6.95
N PRO A 118 -7.27 -8.11 6.52
CA PRO A 118 -8.08 -6.91 6.30
C PRO A 118 -8.30 -6.08 7.56
N GLU A 119 -8.25 -6.71 8.72
CA GLU A 119 -8.41 -6.07 10.02
C GLU A 119 -7.17 -6.29 10.88
N LEU A 120 -6.74 -5.23 11.57
CA LEU A 120 -5.63 -5.29 12.49
C LEU A 120 -6.10 -5.92 13.80
N HIS A 121 -5.45 -7.02 14.18
CA HIS A 121 -5.63 -7.67 15.48
C HIS A 121 -4.33 -7.57 16.28
N PRO A 122 -4.36 -7.67 17.62
CA PRO A 122 -3.15 -7.62 18.45
C PRO A 122 -2.09 -8.67 18.07
N GLU A 123 -2.53 -9.81 17.53
CA GLU A 123 -1.69 -10.95 17.12
C GLU A 123 -1.22 -10.84 15.65
N SER A 124 -1.65 -9.81 14.91
CA SER A 124 -1.32 -9.67 13.49
C SER A 124 0.20 -9.50 13.31
N TYR A 125 0.75 -10.19 12.32
CA TYR A 125 2.11 -9.92 11.86
C TYR A 125 2.12 -8.63 11.04
N LEU A 126 2.90 -7.63 11.46
CA LEU A 126 2.87 -6.28 10.90
C LEU A 126 4.24 -5.85 10.36
N TYR A 127 4.22 -5.18 9.21
CA TYR A 127 5.37 -4.51 8.61
C TYR A 127 5.22 -2.99 8.72
N PRO A 128 6.11 -2.29 9.43
CA PRO A 128 6.00 -0.85 9.59
C PRO A 128 6.45 -0.12 8.32
N ILE A 129 5.55 0.68 7.72
CA ILE A 129 5.85 1.50 6.55
C ILE A 129 6.10 2.94 6.98
N ILE A 130 5.11 3.56 7.65
CA ILE A 130 5.19 4.88 8.25
C ILE A 130 4.90 4.74 9.74
N THR A 131 5.75 5.29 10.60
CA THR A 131 5.55 5.28 12.06
C THR A 131 5.91 6.64 12.64
N ASN A 132 5.74 6.81 13.95
CA ASN A 132 6.26 7.96 14.68
C ASN A 132 5.74 9.30 14.12
N GLN A 133 4.45 9.32 13.76
CA GLN A 133 3.71 10.46 13.21
C GLN A 133 4.37 11.05 11.96
N GLY A 134 4.49 10.22 10.93
CA GLY A 134 4.94 10.64 9.59
C GLY A 134 6.39 10.35 9.23
N CYS A 135 7.09 9.46 9.94
CA CYS A 135 8.41 8.97 9.55
C CYS A 135 8.27 7.72 8.67
N LEU A 136 8.58 7.82 7.37
CA LEU A 136 8.58 6.70 6.42
C LEU A 136 9.77 5.77 6.68
N VAL A 137 9.67 4.91 7.70
CA VAL A 137 10.77 4.04 8.13
C VAL A 137 11.19 3.01 7.07
N ASP A 138 10.28 2.62 6.17
CA ASP A 138 10.61 1.71 5.05
C ASP A 138 11.71 2.29 4.13
N SER A 139 11.78 3.62 3.97
CA SER A 139 12.82 4.29 3.17
C SER A 139 14.25 4.09 3.66
N LYS A 140 14.45 3.60 4.91
CA LYS A 140 15.78 3.23 5.40
C LYS A 140 16.34 1.96 4.76
N VAL A 141 15.45 1.06 4.34
CA VAL A 141 15.81 -0.27 3.83
C VAL A 141 15.38 -0.49 2.39
N SER A 142 14.59 0.43 1.84
CA SER A 142 14.05 0.39 0.48
C SER A 142 14.28 1.73 -0.22
N ARG A 143 13.78 1.85 -1.45
CA ARG A 143 13.78 3.10 -2.23
C ARG A 143 12.48 3.89 -2.07
N SER A 144 11.69 3.59 -1.05
CA SER A 144 10.44 4.30 -0.80
C SER A 144 10.67 5.76 -0.46
N LYS A 145 9.78 6.62 -0.95
CA LYS A 145 9.88 8.07 -0.73
C LYS A 145 8.52 8.73 -0.85
N PHE A 146 8.38 9.87 -0.18
CA PHE A 146 7.30 10.79 -0.51
C PHE A 146 7.63 11.51 -1.82
N GLU A 147 6.61 11.72 -2.66
CA GLU A 147 6.76 12.52 -3.88
C GLU A 147 6.49 14.00 -3.61
N PRO A 148 7.11 14.93 -4.37
CA PRO A 148 6.91 16.36 -4.20
C PRO A 148 5.43 16.75 -4.19
N ARG A 149 5.04 17.49 -3.15
CA ARG A 149 3.65 17.87 -2.93
C ARG A 149 3.18 18.84 -4.01
N GLN A 150 2.03 18.53 -4.63
CA GLN A 150 1.38 19.40 -5.62
C GLN A 150 0.37 20.36 -4.97
N LYS A 151 -0.33 19.90 -3.93
CA LYS A 151 -1.33 20.67 -3.18
C LYS A 151 -1.29 20.28 -1.70
N PRO A 152 -1.52 21.20 -0.74
CA PRO A 152 -1.52 20.89 0.70
C PRO A 152 -2.48 19.74 1.08
N SER A 153 -3.63 19.68 0.41
CA SER A 153 -4.70 18.72 0.62
C SER A 153 -4.40 17.30 0.12
N GLU A 154 -3.22 17.06 -0.45
CA GLU A 154 -2.85 15.80 -1.11
C GLU A 154 -1.44 15.39 -0.71
N ILE A 155 -1.22 14.09 -0.49
CA ILE A 155 0.10 13.51 -0.23
C ILE A 155 0.30 12.26 -1.10
N ARG A 156 1.50 12.11 -1.65
CA ARG A 156 1.88 11.03 -2.57
C ARG A 156 3.05 10.25 -1.99
N LEU A 157 2.95 8.94 -2.00
CA LEU A 157 3.94 7.99 -1.51
C LEU A 157 4.26 6.99 -2.63
N SER A 158 5.53 6.90 -3.00
CA SER A 158 6.05 5.83 -3.84
C SER A 158 6.64 4.75 -2.93
N LEU A 159 5.85 3.72 -2.63
CA LEU A 159 6.25 2.61 -1.75
C LEU A 159 6.88 1.49 -2.58
N GLN A 160 8.14 1.12 -2.33
CA GLN A 160 8.75 -0.01 -3.01
C GLN A 160 8.12 -1.32 -2.52
N ALA A 161 7.59 -2.12 -3.45
CA ALA A 161 7.05 -3.44 -3.18
C ALA A 161 8.11 -4.31 -2.49
N PHE A 162 7.79 -4.75 -1.28
CA PHE A 162 8.69 -5.46 -0.39
C PHE A 162 8.27 -6.93 -0.24
N LYS A 163 9.23 -7.77 0.17
CA LYS A 163 8.99 -9.19 0.42
C LYS A 163 8.59 -9.38 1.88
N PHE A 164 7.29 -9.40 2.16
CA PHE A 164 6.75 -9.63 3.51
C PHE A 164 6.10 -11.00 3.67
N ALA A 165 5.09 -11.31 2.86
CA ALA A 165 4.39 -12.60 2.88
C ALA A 165 4.26 -13.13 1.44
N LEU A 166 5.19 -14.00 1.03
CA LEU A 166 5.21 -14.53 -0.34
C LEU A 166 3.95 -15.33 -0.66
N GLY A 167 3.28 -14.98 -1.76
CA GLY A 167 2.07 -15.67 -2.23
C GLY A 167 0.84 -15.44 -1.37
N GLN A 168 0.87 -14.41 -0.51
CA GLN A 168 -0.25 -14.01 0.33
C GLN A 168 -0.68 -12.58 -0.02
N GLN A 169 -1.95 -12.29 0.22
CA GLN A 169 -2.49 -10.94 0.14
C GLN A 169 -1.91 -10.09 1.27
N VAL A 170 -1.59 -8.83 0.97
CA VAL A 170 -1.04 -7.89 1.94
C VAL A 170 -1.92 -6.65 1.96
N PHE A 171 -2.20 -6.14 3.14
CA PHE A 171 -3.11 -5.04 3.41
C PHE A 171 -2.29 -3.90 3.97
N ILE A 172 -2.46 -2.67 3.46
CA ILE A 172 -1.82 -1.48 4.07
C ILE A 172 -2.89 -0.76 4.86
N HIS A 173 -2.62 -0.47 6.10
CA HIS A 173 -3.52 0.23 7.00
C HIS A 173 -2.88 1.56 7.30
N CYS A 174 -3.56 2.66 6.98
CA CYS A 174 -3.02 4.01 7.14
C CYS A 174 -3.95 4.89 7.97
N SER A 175 -3.35 5.70 8.83
CA SER A 175 -4.00 6.77 9.56
C SER A 175 -3.68 8.10 8.90
N LEU A 176 -4.71 8.86 8.56
CA LEU A 176 -4.60 10.15 7.90
C LEU A 176 -5.02 11.26 8.86
N VAL A 177 -4.30 12.38 8.78
CA VAL A 177 -4.60 13.59 9.53
C VAL A 177 -4.59 14.79 8.59
N ALA A 178 -5.64 15.60 8.67
CA ALA A 178 -5.67 16.93 8.09
C ALA A 178 -5.36 17.96 9.18
N TRP A 179 -4.37 18.82 8.96
CA TRP A 179 -3.86 19.75 9.95
C TRP A 179 -3.71 21.17 9.40
N ASP A 180 -3.68 22.17 10.28
CA ASP A 180 -3.35 23.55 9.91
C ASP A 180 -1.90 23.60 9.39
N PRO A 181 -1.62 24.13 8.18
CA PRO A 181 -0.26 24.29 7.68
C PRO A 181 0.64 25.16 8.59
N VAL A 182 0.06 25.92 9.53
CA VAL A 182 0.76 26.72 10.52
C VAL A 182 0.99 25.91 11.81
N GLY A 183 2.15 26.13 12.44
CA GLY A 183 2.45 25.51 13.74
C GLY A 183 2.79 24.02 13.65
N LEU A 184 3.40 23.59 12.55
CA LEU A 184 3.92 22.23 12.40
C LEU A 184 4.92 21.91 13.51
N ASP A 185 4.76 20.75 14.12
CA ASP A 185 5.65 20.24 15.16
C ASP A 185 6.18 18.85 14.77
N LYS A 186 6.94 18.24 15.69
CA LYS A 186 7.50 16.90 15.50
C LYS A 186 6.44 15.81 15.32
N THR A 187 5.15 16.10 15.46
CA THR A 187 4.03 15.16 15.22
C THR A 187 3.19 15.50 13.98
N LYS A 188 3.55 16.55 13.24
CA LYS A 188 2.85 17.00 12.04
C LYS A 188 3.87 17.20 10.92
N LYS A 189 4.33 16.09 10.34
CA LYS A 189 5.43 16.03 9.38
C LYS A 189 5.26 14.86 8.41
N ALA A 190 6.00 14.91 7.30
CA ALA A 190 6.18 13.79 6.38
C ALA A 190 7.67 13.69 6.05
N CYS A 191 8.35 12.72 6.68
CA CYS A 191 9.80 12.55 6.59
C CYS A 191 10.13 11.24 5.90
N HIS A 192 11.11 11.26 4.99
CA HIS A 192 11.69 10.04 4.44
C HIS A 192 13.21 10.09 4.56
N TYR A 193 13.83 8.92 4.63
CA TYR A 193 15.27 8.76 4.76
C TYR A 193 15.89 8.71 3.36
N VAL A 194 16.82 9.60 3.10
CA VAL A 194 17.65 9.60 1.90
C VAL A 194 19.00 9.04 2.29
N LYS A 195 19.41 7.97 1.60
CA LYS A 195 20.71 7.35 1.84
C LYS A 195 21.82 8.39 1.74
N ASP A 196 22.73 8.40 2.70
CA ASP A 196 23.86 9.33 2.83
C ASP A 196 23.51 10.79 3.20
N HIS A 197 22.22 11.18 3.17
CA HIS A 197 21.76 12.53 3.60
C HIS A 197 20.94 12.51 4.91
N GLY A 198 20.41 11.36 5.31
CA GLY A 198 19.64 11.22 6.53
C GLY A 198 18.14 11.48 6.31
N TRP A 199 17.45 11.90 7.38
CA TRP A 199 16.02 12.19 7.33
C TRP A 199 15.75 13.56 6.70
N GLU A 200 14.89 13.59 5.68
CA GLU A 200 14.48 14.80 4.98
C GLU A 200 12.98 15.04 5.14
N LEU A 201 12.59 16.30 5.39
CA LEU A 201 11.20 16.72 5.41
C LEU A 201 10.71 16.97 3.99
N LEU A 202 9.55 16.42 3.64
CA LEU A 202 8.93 16.54 2.32
C LEU A 202 8.73 18.01 1.89
N ASP A 203 8.12 18.81 2.77
CA ASP A 203 7.53 20.10 2.38
C ASP A 203 8.55 21.25 2.39
N ASN A 204 9.52 21.21 3.30
CA ASN A 204 10.51 22.27 3.46
C ASN A 204 11.80 21.76 4.11
N ALA A 205 12.87 21.63 3.33
CA ALA A 205 14.17 21.19 3.82
C ALA A 205 14.73 22.07 4.96
N ALA A 206 14.39 23.37 5.00
CA ALA A 206 14.83 24.28 6.07
C ALA A 206 14.21 23.95 7.44
N LEU A 207 13.11 23.19 7.47
CA LEU A 207 12.46 22.69 8.68
C LEU A 207 12.79 21.21 8.94
N GLY A 208 13.94 20.73 8.44
CA GLY A 208 14.40 19.35 8.61
C GLY A 208 14.51 18.90 10.07
N ASN A 209 14.68 19.83 11.01
CA ASN A 209 14.71 19.56 12.46
C ASN A 209 13.42 18.92 13.01
N LEU A 210 12.30 19.00 12.26
CA LEU A 210 11.08 18.27 12.58
C LEU A 210 11.27 16.74 12.48
N CYS A 211 12.19 16.29 11.62
CA CYS A 211 12.48 14.88 11.37
C CYS A 211 13.55 14.28 12.31
N ASP A 212 14.26 15.09 13.11
CA ASP A 212 15.33 14.61 14.02
C ASP A 212 14.85 13.54 15.02
N CYS A 213 13.55 13.49 15.31
CA CYS A 213 12.98 12.50 16.22
C CYS A 213 12.69 11.14 15.57
N CYS A 214 12.85 10.99 14.25
CA CYS A 214 12.50 9.77 13.53
C CYS A 214 13.40 8.57 13.88
N ASP A 215 14.58 8.80 14.44
CA ASP A 215 15.45 7.75 15.02
C ASP A 215 15.17 7.48 16.51
N SER A 216 14.26 8.24 17.12
CA SER A 216 13.89 8.11 18.53
C SER A 216 12.36 8.12 18.67
N SER A 217 11.80 8.98 19.52
CA SER A 217 10.36 9.09 19.74
C SER A 217 9.92 10.53 19.49
N CYS A 218 9.01 10.72 18.53
CA CYS A 218 8.39 11.99 18.24
C CYS A 218 7.27 12.22 19.27
N LYS A 219 7.45 13.22 20.12
CA LYS A 219 6.46 13.63 21.13
C LYS A 219 6.03 15.06 20.85
N SER A 220 4.73 15.33 21.00
CA SER A 220 4.20 16.69 20.96
C SER A 220 4.28 17.35 22.34
N ARG A 221 4.42 18.69 22.38
CA ARG A 221 3.99 19.49 23.53
C ARG A 221 2.47 19.65 23.42
N LYS A 222 1.71 18.87 24.19
CA LYS A 222 0.24 18.80 24.22
C LYS A 222 -0.48 20.06 23.70
N ILE A 223 -1.07 19.96 22.51
CA ILE A 223 -2.22 20.78 22.08
C ILE A 223 -3.30 19.79 21.60
N ARG A 224 -4.49 19.86 22.19
CA ARG A 224 -5.64 19.00 21.88
C ARG A 224 -6.60 19.72 20.93
N SER A 225 -6.64 19.27 19.69
CA SER A 225 -7.84 19.13 18.84
C SER A 225 -7.40 18.48 17.53
N THR A 226 -7.79 17.23 17.26
CA THR A 226 -7.37 16.51 16.02
C THR A 226 -8.54 15.75 15.42
N LEU A 227 -8.76 15.95 14.12
CA LEU A 227 -9.55 15.05 13.27
C LEU A 227 -8.57 14.02 12.69
N SER A 228 -8.72 12.77 13.08
CA SER A 228 -7.91 11.63 12.59
C SER A 228 -8.86 10.58 12.03
N ALA A 229 -8.51 10.02 10.87
CA ALA A 229 -9.28 8.95 10.24
C ALA A 229 -8.36 7.73 10.09
N TYR A 230 -8.83 6.56 10.57
CA TYR A 230 -8.13 5.28 10.49
C TYR A 230 -8.69 4.46 9.32
N TRP A 231 -7.80 3.90 8.49
CA TRP A 231 -8.18 3.14 7.29
C TRP A 231 -7.42 1.83 7.17
N SER A 232 -8.09 0.83 6.61
CA SER A 232 -7.54 -0.48 6.24
C SER A 232 -7.77 -0.72 4.74
N PHE A 233 -6.71 -0.93 3.96
CA PHE A 233 -6.79 -1.24 2.52
C PHE A 233 -6.55 -2.72 2.25
N LEU A 234 -7.30 -3.30 1.32
CA LEU A 234 -7.08 -4.62 0.73
C LEU A 234 -6.15 -4.51 -0.48
N PHE A 235 -4.93 -5.07 -0.41
CA PHE A 235 -4.13 -5.34 -1.60
C PHE A 235 -3.96 -6.83 -1.83
N ILE A 236 -3.94 -7.18 -3.11
CA ILE A 236 -3.70 -8.53 -3.59
C ILE A 236 -2.40 -8.45 -4.36
N PHE A 237 -1.32 -8.92 -3.72
CA PHE A 237 -0.04 -9.12 -4.38
C PHE A 237 0.04 -10.54 -4.97
#